data_AF-A0A2R6DYG0-F1
#
_entry.id   AF-A0A2R6DYG0-F1
#
_cell.length_a   1.000
_cell.length_b   1.000
_cell.length_c   1.000
_cell.angle_alpha   90.00
_cell.angle_beta   90.00
_cell.angle_gamma   90.00
#
_symmetry.space_group_name_H-M   'P 1'
#
loop_
_entity.id
_entity.type
_entity.pdbx_description
1 polymer ?
#
loop_
_entity_poly.entity_id
_entity_poly.type
_entity_poly.pdbx_seq_one_letter_code
_entity_poly.pdbx_strand_id
1 'polypeptide(L)'
;MSSEPPPDKSPDEAGPDDATAGPSTPSTEAPAGSPADDSEPGEWVPFEGLSQEGLLLLFAGLACGMASLTALSRGQPQPVVVFGAVTGVVALAVFAVDLLTGLVPDIRVHMGVGAGASVAGAFALAGSHWVNAGTFAIAAALVLYRVVDVEYRGAD
;
A
#
# COMPACT_ATOMS: atom_id res chain seq x y z
N MET A 1 85.06 -8.98 -43.78
CA MET A 1 85.51 -9.13 -42.39
C MET A 1 85.19 -7.84 -41.64
N SER A 2 84.98 -7.97 -40.32
CA SER A 2 85.02 -6.97 -39.24
C SER A 2 85.77 -5.65 -39.51
N SER A 3 85.46 -4.51 -38.88
CA SER A 3 84.36 -4.10 -37.98
C SER A 3 84.37 -2.56 -37.82
N GLU A 4 83.27 -2.00 -37.33
CA GLU A 4 83.07 -0.78 -36.51
C GLU A 4 84.27 -0.27 -35.65
N PRO A 5 84.21 0.92 -34.98
CA PRO A 5 83.10 1.89 -34.76
C PRO A 5 83.57 3.41 -34.83
N PRO A 6 83.03 4.40 -34.06
CA PRO A 6 81.70 5.04 -34.13
C PRO A 6 81.82 6.60 -34.28
N PRO A 7 80.91 7.47 -33.76
CA PRO A 7 79.89 8.07 -34.63
C PRO A 7 79.84 9.61 -34.54
N ASP A 8 78.93 10.22 -35.29
CA ASP A 8 77.75 10.93 -34.73
C ASP A 8 77.10 11.80 -35.82
N LYS A 9 75.87 11.44 -36.24
CA LYS A 9 74.77 12.39 -36.42
C LYS A 9 73.47 11.77 -36.95
N SER A 10 72.40 12.44 -36.54
CA SER A 10 71.13 12.62 -37.23
C SER A 10 70.06 11.50 -37.08
N PRO A 11 68.78 11.89 -37.20
CA PRO A 11 67.67 11.22 -36.52
C PRO A 11 66.74 10.47 -37.49
N ASP A 12 65.81 9.68 -36.95
CA ASP A 12 64.43 9.52 -37.45
C ASP A 12 63.63 8.56 -36.53
N GLU A 13 62.29 8.54 -36.69
CA GLU A 13 61.36 7.45 -36.28
C GLU A 13 61.23 7.14 -34.75
N ALA A 14 60.21 6.46 -34.22
CA ALA A 14 58.84 6.10 -34.62
C ALA A 14 58.01 5.82 -33.33
N GLY A 15 56.71 5.50 -33.42
CA GLY A 15 55.99 4.78 -32.34
C GLY A 15 56.21 3.26 -32.43
N PRO A 16 55.35 2.39 -31.86
CA PRO A 16 54.33 2.62 -30.83
C PRO A 16 54.33 1.51 -29.71
N ASP A 17 53.31 1.50 -28.86
CA ASP A 17 52.69 0.36 -28.13
C ASP A 17 53.44 -0.56 -27.11
N ASP A 18 52.75 -0.72 -25.96
CA ASP A 18 52.46 -1.96 -25.19
C ASP A 18 53.16 -2.33 -23.85
N ALA A 19 52.36 -3.03 -23.03
CA ALA A 19 52.42 -3.51 -21.63
C ALA A 19 53.79 -3.89 -20.99
N THR A 20 53.97 -4.00 -19.66
CA THR A 20 53.08 -4.27 -18.49
C THR A 20 53.78 -3.66 -17.23
N ALA A 21 53.26 -3.55 -15.99
CA ALA A 21 52.05 -4.03 -15.31
C ALA A 21 51.63 -3.08 -14.14
N GLY A 22 50.74 -3.52 -13.24
CA GLY A 22 50.18 -2.74 -12.11
C GLY A 22 50.63 -3.20 -10.70
N PRO A 23 49.84 -2.98 -9.61
CA PRO A 23 48.37 -2.81 -9.61
C PRO A 23 47.77 -1.67 -8.73
N SER A 24 46.42 -1.57 -8.80
CA SER A 24 45.48 -1.11 -7.74
C SER A 24 45.10 0.39 -7.58
N THR A 25 44.10 0.78 -8.38
CA THR A 25 42.78 1.40 -7.99
C THR A 25 42.64 2.71 -7.17
N PRO A 26 41.52 3.46 -7.32
CA PRO A 26 41.44 4.91 -7.01
C PRO A 26 40.56 5.31 -5.82
N SER A 27 40.71 6.54 -5.33
CA SER A 27 39.90 7.25 -4.32
C SER A 27 40.39 8.72 -4.24
N THR A 28 39.61 9.78 -3.98
CA THR A 28 38.16 9.97 -3.79
C THR A 28 37.86 11.46 -4.01
N GLU A 29 36.85 11.83 -4.82
CA GLU A 29 36.24 13.17 -4.75
C GLU A 29 35.07 13.14 -3.76
N ALA A 30 35.02 14.13 -2.86
CA ALA A 30 33.97 14.25 -1.85
C ALA A 30 32.80 15.08 -2.39
N PRO A 31 31.55 14.59 -2.31
CA PRO A 31 30.38 15.43 -2.51
C PRO A 31 30.09 16.27 -1.27
N ALA A 32 29.61 17.50 -1.48
CA ALA A 32 29.23 18.42 -0.41
C ALA A 32 28.11 17.83 0.46
N GLY A 33 28.20 18.03 1.78
CA GLY A 33 27.17 17.59 2.71
C GLY A 33 25.86 18.34 2.51
N SER A 34 24.83 17.63 2.05
CA SER A 34 23.45 17.99 2.37
C SER A 34 23.25 17.86 3.89
N PRO A 35 22.43 18.72 4.53
CA PRO A 35 22.02 18.46 5.91
C PRO A 35 21.33 17.10 5.96
N ALA A 36 21.65 16.30 6.96
CA ALA A 36 20.92 15.07 7.22
C ALA A 36 19.46 15.45 7.55
N ASP A 37 18.54 14.97 6.72
CA ASP A 37 17.12 14.99 7.05
C ASP A 37 16.88 13.85 8.05
N ASP A 38 17.19 14.12 9.33
CA ASP A 38 16.98 13.20 10.46
C ASP A 38 15.48 13.05 10.82
N SER A 39 14.59 13.28 9.84
CA SER A 39 13.22 12.79 9.88
C SER A 39 13.27 11.26 9.77
N GLU A 40 13.24 10.56 10.91
CA GLU A 40 13.14 9.10 10.91
C GLU A 40 12.02 8.67 9.95
N PRO A 41 12.30 7.75 8.98
CA PRO A 41 11.33 7.38 7.97
C PRO A 41 10.10 6.81 8.66
N GLY A 42 8.99 7.55 8.56
CA GLY A 42 7.82 7.40 9.45
C GLY A 42 7.46 5.94 9.68
N GLU A 43 7.49 5.54 10.95
CA GLU A 43 7.39 4.16 11.41
C GLU A 43 6.29 3.42 10.66
N TRP A 44 6.71 2.49 9.79
CA TRP A 44 5.80 1.77 8.92
C TRP A 44 4.97 0.82 9.79
N VAL A 45 3.72 1.19 10.05
CA VAL A 45 2.88 0.51 11.05
C VAL A 45 2.87 -1.00 10.78
N PRO A 46 3.42 -1.83 11.68
CA PRO A 46 3.52 -3.26 11.44
C PRO A 46 2.12 -3.88 11.36
N PHE A 47 1.82 -4.58 10.26
CA PHE A 47 0.58 -5.36 10.13
C PHE A 47 0.55 -6.56 11.11
N GLU A 48 1.66 -6.82 11.79
CA GLU A 48 1.86 -7.82 12.83
C GLU A 48 0.88 -7.69 14.02
N GLY A 49 0.26 -6.52 14.23
CA GLY A 49 -0.80 -6.30 15.22
C GLY A 49 -2.24 -6.42 14.67
N LEU A 50 -2.41 -6.68 13.38
CA LEU A 50 -3.67 -6.47 12.66
C LEU A 50 -4.36 -7.80 12.34
N SER A 51 -5.57 -8.00 12.88
CA SER A 51 -6.30 -9.25 12.72
C SER A 51 -6.94 -9.38 11.32
N GLN A 52 -7.24 -10.62 10.89
CA GLN A 52 -7.98 -10.85 9.66
C GLN A 52 -9.38 -10.19 9.69
N GLU A 53 -10.00 -10.15 10.86
CA GLU A 53 -11.23 -9.40 11.14
C GLU A 53 -11.04 -7.88 10.87
N GLY A 54 -9.96 -7.30 11.39
CA GLY A 54 -9.57 -5.92 11.15
C GLY A 54 -9.41 -5.61 9.65
N LEU A 55 -8.79 -6.51 8.89
CA LEU A 55 -8.70 -6.36 7.42
C LEU A 55 -10.08 -6.37 6.74
N LEU A 56 -10.99 -7.26 7.14
CA LEU A 56 -12.36 -7.29 6.59
C LEU A 56 -13.10 -5.97 6.87
N LEU A 57 -12.98 -5.44 8.10
CA LEU A 57 -13.55 -4.16 8.48
C LEU A 57 -12.88 -2.97 7.76
N LEU A 58 -11.57 -3.01 7.51
CA LEU A 58 -10.87 -2.01 6.71
C LEU A 58 -11.43 -1.96 5.27
N PHE A 59 -11.49 -3.10 4.59
CA PHE A 59 -11.96 -3.15 3.20
C PHE A 59 -13.44 -2.77 3.09
N ALA A 60 -14.30 -3.28 3.99
CA ALA A 60 -15.71 -2.90 4.03
C ALA A 60 -15.88 -1.41 4.37
N GLY A 61 -15.10 -0.88 5.33
CA GLY A 61 -15.12 0.51 5.74
C GLY A 61 -14.73 1.47 4.62
N LEU A 62 -13.63 1.19 3.92
CA LEU A 62 -13.18 1.94 2.74
C LEU A 62 -14.20 1.86 1.60
N ALA A 63 -14.74 0.67 1.30
CA ALA A 63 -15.76 0.49 0.27
C ALA A 63 -17.03 1.31 0.57
N CYS A 64 -17.54 1.23 1.81
CA CYS A 64 -18.68 2.02 2.26
C CYS A 64 -18.40 3.53 2.23
N GLY A 65 -17.23 3.96 2.70
CA GLY A 65 -16.81 5.36 2.67
C GLY A 65 -16.74 5.93 1.25
N MET A 66 -16.05 5.24 0.33
CA MET A 66 -15.93 5.65 -1.08
C MET A 66 -17.28 5.64 -1.81
N ALA A 67 -18.12 4.63 -1.59
CA ALA A 67 -19.47 4.58 -2.16
C ALA A 67 -20.34 5.75 -1.66
N SER A 68 -20.20 6.12 -0.38
CA SER A 68 -20.94 7.25 0.22
C SER A 68 -20.45 8.61 -0.25
N LEU A 69 -19.14 8.78 -0.42
CA LEU A 69 -18.56 9.98 -1.04
C LEU A 69 -19.00 10.13 -2.51
N THR A 70 -19.06 9.00 -3.23
CA THR A 70 -19.58 8.93 -4.60
C THR A 70 -21.08 9.19 -4.66
N ALA A 71 -21.84 8.73 -3.66
CA ALA A 71 -23.27 8.99 -3.52
C ALA A 71 -23.51 10.50 -3.28
N LEU A 72 -22.77 11.10 -2.36
CA LEU A 72 -22.84 12.53 -2.03
C LEU A 72 -22.50 13.42 -3.24
N SER A 73 -21.37 13.14 -3.91
CA SER A 73 -20.93 13.93 -5.08
C SER A 73 -21.85 13.80 -6.30
N ARG A 74 -22.65 12.73 -6.38
CA ARG A 74 -23.66 12.52 -7.44
C ARG A 74 -25.10 12.87 -7.02
N GLY A 75 -25.30 13.46 -5.84
CA GLY A 75 -26.64 13.86 -5.37
C GLY A 75 -27.61 12.69 -5.16
N GLN A 76 -27.10 11.51 -4.80
CA GLN A 76 -27.92 10.33 -4.51
C GLN A 76 -28.78 10.53 -3.24
N PRO A 77 -29.90 9.79 -3.09
CA PRO A 77 -30.80 9.93 -1.94
C PRO A 77 -30.06 9.80 -0.60
N GLN A 78 -30.36 10.72 0.32
CA GLN A 78 -29.68 10.84 1.62
C GLN A 78 -29.47 9.52 2.39
N PRO A 79 -30.43 8.59 2.46
CA PRO A 79 -30.22 7.29 3.11
C PRO A 79 -28.97 6.55 2.63
N VAL A 80 -28.65 6.58 1.33
CA VAL A 80 -27.45 5.92 0.77
C VAL A 80 -26.18 6.52 1.36
N VAL A 81 -26.12 7.85 1.41
CA VAL A 81 -24.98 8.59 1.96
C VAL A 81 -24.85 8.35 3.47
N VAL A 82 -25.96 8.45 4.21
CA VAL A 82 -25.95 8.35 5.68
C VAL A 82 -25.63 6.93 6.15
N PHE A 83 -26.35 5.92 5.65
CA PHE A 83 -26.11 4.54 6.07
C PHE A 83 -24.71 4.07 5.66
N GLY A 84 -24.27 4.40 4.45
CA GLY A 84 -22.92 4.04 3.99
C GLY A 84 -21.82 4.77 4.76
N ALA A 85 -21.96 6.07 5.05
CA ALA A 85 -20.94 6.84 5.76
C ALA A 85 -20.83 6.41 7.23
N VAL A 86 -21.96 6.21 7.92
CA VAL A 86 -21.98 5.70 9.30
C VAL A 86 -21.36 4.30 9.36
N THR A 87 -21.73 3.42 8.43
CA THR A 87 -21.13 2.07 8.32
C THR A 87 -19.62 2.15 8.10
N GLY A 88 -19.18 3.01 7.19
CA GLY A 88 -17.75 3.23 6.91
C GLY A 88 -16.98 3.73 8.13
N VAL A 89 -17.51 4.73 8.83
CA VAL A 89 -16.88 5.30 10.04
C VAL A 89 -16.80 4.25 11.16
N VAL A 90 -17.87 3.48 11.40
CA VAL A 90 -17.87 2.43 12.44
C VAL A 90 -16.83 1.34 12.12
N ALA A 91 -16.81 0.84 10.88
CA ALA A 91 -15.86 -0.19 10.47
C ALA A 91 -14.40 0.28 10.58
N LEU A 92 -14.09 1.50 10.11
CA LEU A 92 -12.75 2.08 10.20
C LEU A 92 -12.33 2.40 11.65
N ALA A 93 -13.27 2.82 12.51
CA ALA A 93 -12.98 3.05 13.92
C ALA A 93 -12.65 1.75 14.67
N VAL A 94 -13.37 0.66 14.40
CA VAL A 94 -13.08 -0.64 15.04
C VAL A 94 -11.79 -1.26 14.47
N PHE A 95 -11.54 -1.13 13.16
CA PHE A 95 -10.24 -1.46 12.57
C PHE A 95 -9.07 -0.71 13.25
N ALA A 96 -9.24 0.59 13.52
CA ALA A 96 -8.20 1.36 14.20
C ALA A 96 -7.98 0.91 15.65
N VAL A 97 -9.03 0.45 16.35
CA VAL A 97 -8.90 -0.16 17.68
C VAL A 97 -8.13 -1.48 17.60
N ASP A 98 -8.47 -2.37 16.67
CA ASP A 98 -7.74 -3.63 16.45
C ASP A 98 -6.25 -3.36 16.19
N LEU A 99 -5.93 -2.52 15.20
CA LEU A 99 -4.55 -2.15 14.85
C LEU A 99 -3.75 -1.55 16.02
N LEU A 100 -4.38 -0.74 16.88
CA LEU A 100 -3.69 -0.08 17.99
C LEU A 100 -3.63 -0.91 19.29
N THR A 101 -4.42 -1.98 19.41
CA THR A 101 -4.57 -2.73 20.68
C THR A 101 -4.50 -4.24 20.58
N GLY A 102 -4.51 -4.81 19.36
CA GLY A 102 -4.65 -6.24 19.11
C GLY A 102 -6.02 -6.82 19.50
N LEU A 103 -7.02 -5.96 19.75
CA LEU A 103 -8.35 -6.39 20.17
C LEU A 103 -9.18 -6.82 18.96
N VAL A 104 -9.22 -8.13 18.74
CA VAL A 104 -9.96 -8.77 17.64
C VAL A 104 -11.44 -8.38 17.68
N PRO A 105 -11.99 -7.79 16.60
CA PRO A 105 -13.39 -7.39 16.49
C PRO A 105 -14.41 -8.53 16.64
N ASP A 106 -15.41 -8.33 17.50
CA ASP A 106 -16.51 -9.29 17.73
C ASP A 106 -17.43 -9.49 16.50
N ILE A 107 -18.08 -10.65 16.41
CA ILE A 107 -19.03 -11.02 15.34
C ILE A 107 -20.23 -10.05 15.25
N ARG A 108 -20.61 -9.41 16.37
CA ARG A 108 -21.66 -8.37 16.39
C ARG A 108 -21.27 -7.12 15.59
N VAL A 109 -19.98 -6.79 15.52
CA VAL A 109 -19.48 -5.68 14.69
C VAL A 109 -19.68 -6.02 13.22
N HIS A 110 -19.27 -7.23 12.81
CA HIS A 110 -19.45 -7.72 11.44
C HIS A 110 -20.91 -7.77 11.01
N MET A 111 -21.82 -8.25 11.87
CA MET A 111 -23.25 -8.18 11.60
C MET A 111 -23.76 -6.73 11.50
N GLY A 112 -23.35 -5.83 12.39
CA GLY A 112 -23.76 -4.43 12.36
C GLY A 112 -23.31 -3.70 11.08
N VAL A 113 -22.03 -3.87 10.71
CA VAL A 113 -21.44 -3.30 9.49
C VAL A 113 -22.08 -3.92 8.24
N GLY A 114 -22.28 -5.24 8.23
CA GLY A 114 -22.91 -5.95 7.12
C GLY A 114 -24.37 -5.56 6.89
N ALA A 115 -25.13 -5.38 7.97
CA ALA A 115 -26.50 -4.88 7.91
C ALA A 115 -26.55 -3.42 7.42
N GLY A 116 -25.69 -2.55 7.95
CA GLY A 116 -25.59 -1.14 7.51
C GLY A 116 -25.25 -1.00 6.02
N ALA A 117 -24.27 -1.78 5.55
CA ALA A 117 -23.91 -1.86 4.14
C ALA A 117 -25.08 -2.41 3.28
N SER A 118 -25.78 -3.45 3.74
CA SER A 118 -26.94 -4.01 3.05
C SER A 118 -28.09 -3.00 2.90
N VAL A 119 -28.37 -2.21 3.94
CA VAL A 119 -29.38 -1.14 3.89
C VAL A 119 -28.96 -0.03 2.91
N ALA A 120 -27.70 0.43 2.95
CA ALA A 120 -27.19 1.41 1.99
C ALA A 120 -27.28 0.91 0.54
N GLY A 121 -26.94 -0.37 0.32
CA GLY A 121 -27.06 -1.05 -0.97
C GLY A 121 -28.49 -1.14 -1.47
N ALA A 122 -29.46 -1.46 -0.60
CA ALA A 122 -30.88 -1.51 -0.95
C ALA A 122 -31.43 -0.14 -1.39
N PHE A 123 -31.08 0.94 -0.68
CA PHE A 123 -31.45 2.30 -1.11
C PHE A 123 -30.76 2.72 -2.41
N ALA A 124 -29.49 2.34 -2.61
CA ALA A 124 -28.79 2.60 -3.86
C ALA A 124 -29.43 1.85 -5.05
N LEU A 125 -29.84 0.60 -4.84
CA LEU A 125 -30.55 -0.21 -5.82
C LEU A 125 -31.92 0.38 -6.18
N ALA A 126 -32.68 0.83 -5.19
CA ALA A 126 -33.96 1.53 -5.41
C ALA A 126 -33.79 2.83 -6.21
N GLY A 127 -32.67 3.55 -6.01
CA GLY A 127 -32.25 4.70 -6.83
C GLY A 127 -31.67 4.33 -8.21
N SER A 128 -31.62 3.05 -8.61
CA SER A 128 -30.95 2.56 -9.82
C SER A 128 -29.45 2.90 -9.89
N HIS A 129 -28.77 3.04 -8.75
CA HIS A 129 -27.35 3.36 -8.63
C HIS A 129 -26.49 2.10 -8.54
N TRP A 130 -26.52 1.30 -9.60
CA TRP A 130 -25.92 -0.05 -9.67
C TRP A 130 -24.48 -0.16 -9.17
N VAL A 131 -23.62 0.82 -9.45
CA VAL A 131 -22.22 0.82 -9.00
C VAL A 131 -22.14 0.88 -7.48
N ASN A 132 -22.83 1.84 -6.85
CA ASN A 132 -22.84 1.97 -5.40
C ASN A 132 -23.55 0.79 -4.72
N ALA A 133 -24.66 0.32 -5.30
CA ALA A 133 -25.35 -0.89 -4.82
C ALA A 133 -24.42 -2.12 -4.83
N GLY A 134 -23.62 -2.30 -5.90
CA GLY A 134 -22.60 -3.34 -5.99
C GLY A 134 -21.48 -3.17 -4.96
N THR A 135 -20.93 -1.97 -4.78
CA THR A 135 -19.90 -1.70 -3.77
C THR A 135 -20.40 -2.00 -2.35
N PHE A 136 -21.62 -1.58 -2.01
CA PHE A 136 -22.24 -1.90 -0.73
C PHE A 136 -22.54 -3.39 -0.57
N ALA A 137 -22.98 -4.07 -1.62
CA ALA A 137 -23.21 -5.52 -1.58
C ALA A 137 -21.90 -6.31 -1.38
N ILE A 138 -20.79 -5.89 -2.01
CA ILE A 138 -19.46 -6.49 -1.79
C ILE A 138 -19.00 -6.24 -0.35
N ALA A 139 -19.12 -5.01 0.15
CA ALA A 139 -18.77 -4.67 1.53
C ALA A 139 -19.57 -5.51 2.54
N ALA A 140 -20.88 -5.66 2.32
CA ALA A 140 -21.74 -6.51 3.14
C ALA A 140 -21.33 -8.00 3.05
N ALA A 141 -21.06 -8.51 1.84
CA ALA A 141 -20.66 -9.90 1.64
C ALA A 141 -19.34 -10.23 2.33
N LEU A 142 -18.35 -9.34 2.30
CA LEU A 142 -17.05 -9.54 2.95
C LEU A 142 -17.19 -9.77 4.47
N VAL A 143 -17.97 -8.93 5.16
CA VAL A 143 -18.14 -9.03 6.62
C VAL A 143 -19.16 -10.09 7.03
N LEU A 144 -20.25 -10.28 6.26
CA LEU A 144 -21.26 -11.30 6.57
C LEU A 144 -20.80 -12.72 6.22
N TYR A 145 -19.90 -12.90 5.26
CA TYR A 145 -19.29 -14.21 5.00
C TYR A 145 -18.55 -14.72 6.24
N ARG A 146 -17.88 -13.84 6.99
CA ARG A 146 -17.19 -14.22 8.23
C ARG A 146 -18.16 -14.60 9.35
N VAL A 147 -19.33 -13.95 9.45
CA VAL A 147 -20.41 -14.39 10.36
C VAL A 147 -20.82 -15.83 10.05
N VAL A 148 -20.99 -16.16 8.77
CA VAL A 148 -21.31 -17.55 8.33
C VAL A 148 -20.15 -18.50 8.64
N ASP A 149 -18.90 -18.08 8.46
CA ASP A 149 -17.73 -18.92 8.70
C ASP A 149 -17.56 -19.28 10.19
N VAL A 150 -17.76 -18.31 11.09
CA VAL A 150 -17.76 -18.55 12.54
C VAL A 150 -18.96 -19.42 12.96
N GLU A 151 -20.19 -19.04 12.57
CA GLU A 151 -21.40 -19.76 13.03
C GLU A 151 -21.56 -21.18 12.45
N TYR A 152 -21.12 -21.42 11.19
CA TYR A 152 -21.34 -22.71 10.52
C TYR A 152 -20.09 -23.57 10.37
N ARG A 153 -18.88 -23.00 10.39
CA ARG A 153 -17.63 -23.77 10.26
C ARG A 153 -16.83 -23.87 11.56
N GLY A 154 -17.15 -23.06 12.58
CA GLY A 154 -16.40 -23.04 13.84
C GLY A 154 -14.95 -22.63 13.64
N ALA A 155 -14.69 -21.75 12.66
CA ALA A 155 -13.39 -21.17 12.43
C ALA A 155 -13.18 -20.03 13.43
N ASP A 156 -12.45 -20.31 14.51
CA ASP A 156 -11.94 -19.29 15.45
C ASP A 156 -10.84 -18.45 14.75
#